data_AF-I1LFV2-F1
#
_entry.id   AF-I1LFV2-F1
#
_cell.length_a   1.000
_cell.length_b   1.000
_cell.length_c   1.000
_cell.angle_alpha   90.00
_cell.angle_beta   90.00
_cell.angle_gamma   90.00
#
_symmetry.space_group_name_H-M   'P 1'
#
loop_
_entity.id
_entity.type
_entity.pdbx_description
1 polymer ?
#
loop_
_entity_poly.entity_id
_entity_poly.type
_entity_poly.pdbx_seq_one_letter_code
_entity_poly.pdbx_strand_id
1 'polypeptide(L)'
;MYQDYMKQIPIPNHRGTMIPFTSWMGLGRSMKQIYEQPLHYLTNILLKQWDQLRIGSEDEYKPLDTIVHPHKAEATIWLIEEIHRQTSSHFHLASLWKVDPMYNGFVDSIFPTLEHTS
;
A
#
# COMPACT_ATOMS: atom_id res chain seq x y z
N MET A 1 -11.31 -9.05 12.70
CA MET A 1 -11.49 -7.58 12.79
C MET A 1 -10.67 -6.83 11.75
N TYR A 2 -9.33 -6.79 11.78
CA TYR A 2 -8.55 -6.06 10.75
C TYR A 2 -8.62 -6.68 9.35
N GLN A 3 -8.25 -7.97 9.20
CA GLN A 3 -8.27 -8.61 7.88
C GLN A 3 -9.67 -8.64 7.29
N ASP A 4 -10.68 -8.96 8.11
CA ASP A 4 -12.07 -9.02 7.66
C ASP A 4 -12.58 -7.65 7.21
N TYR A 5 -12.12 -6.57 7.84
CA TYR A 5 -12.40 -5.20 7.42
C TYR A 5 -11.71 -4.88 6.09
N MET A 6 -10.41 -5.10 5.98
CA MET A 6 -9.65 -4.81 4.76
C MET A 6 -10.16 -5.57 3.53
N LYS A 7 -10.70 -6.78 3.72
CA LYS A 7 -11.36 -7.58 2.67
C LYS A 7 -12.59 -6.92 2.05
N GLN A 8 -13.31 -6.11 2.82
CA GLN A 8 -14.55 -5.47 2.38
C GLN A 8 -14.30 -4.21 1.53
N ILE A 9 -13.08 -3.66 1.55
CA ILE A 9 -12.75 -2.44 0.83
C ILE A 9 -12.48 -2.81 -0.65
N PRO A 10 -13.28 -2.33 -1.61
CA PRO A 10 -13.08 -2.62 -3.03
C PRO A 10 -11.83 -1.90 -3.56
N ILE A 11 -11.17 -2.50 -4.55
CA ILE A 11 -10.09 -1.81 -5.28
C ILE A 11 -10.71 -0.75 -6.21
N PRO A 12 -10.16 0.48 -6.29
CA PRO A 12 -10.69 1.51 -7.18
C PRO A 12 -10.68 1.10 -8.65
N ASN A 13 -11.84 1.29 -9.31
CA ASN A 13 -12.08 0.99 -10.72
C ASN A 13 -11.62 2.11 -11.66
N HIS A 14 -11.66 3.36 -11.21
CA HIS A 14 -11.25 4.52 -11.98
C HIS A 14 -9.86 4.97 -11.54
N ARG A 15 -8.88 4.81 -12.43
CA ARG A 15 -7.48 5.22 -12.22
C ARG A 15 -7.11 6.11 -13.40
N GLY A 16 -6.90 7.40 -13.17
CA GLY A 16 -6.80 8.35 -14.28
C GLY A 16 -5.82 9.50 -14.08
N THR A 17 -5.30 9.69 -12.88
CA THR A 17 -4.39 10.80 -12.58
C THR A 17 -2.98 10.28 -12.45
N MET A 18 -2.06 10.78 -13.27
CA MET A 18 -0.64 10.49 -13.10
C MET A 18 -0.16 11.09 -11.77
N ILE A 19 0.37 10.25 -10.87
CA ILE A 19 0.88 10.68 -9.56
C ILE A 19 2.40 10.77 -9.62
N PRO A 20 3.01 11.98 -9.62
CA PRO A 20 4.46 12.12 -9.46
C PRO A 20 4.91 11.61 -8.09
N PHE A 21 6.06 10.93 -8.04
CA PHE A 21 6.54 10.31 -6.80
C PHE A 21 8.06 10.11 -6.80
N THR A 22 8.68 10.30 -5.63
CA THR A 22 10.13 10.10 -5.45
C THR A 22 10.48 8.82 -4.68
N SER A 23 9.50 8.20 -4.02
CA SER A 23 9.63 6.96 -3.22
C SER A 23 8.34 6.15 -3.22
N TRP A 24 8.43 4.86 -2.93
CA TRP A 24 7.29 3.95 -2.85
C TRP A 24 6.35 4.32 -1.69
N MET A 25 6.90 4.64 -0.52
CA MET A 25 6.11 5.15 0.62
C MET A 25 5.42 6.48 0.29
N GLY A 26 6.07 7.33 -0.51
CA GLY A 26 5.49 8.58 -1.01
C GLY A 26 4.30 8.33 -1.93
N LEU A 27 4.46 7.45 -2.93
CA LEU A 27 3.37 7.05 -3.82
C LEU A 27 2.20 6.44 -3.05
N GLY A 28 2.47 5.53 -2.11
CA GLY A 28 1.45 4.93 -1.26
C GLY A 28 0.67 5.97 -0.45
N ARG A 29 1.34 7.02 0.06
CA ARG A 29 0.67 8.14 0.75
C ARG A 29 -0.22 8.93 -0.19
N SER A 30 0.25 9.27 -1.39
CA SER A 30 -0.54 9.99 -2.39
C SER A 30 -1.76 9.18 -2.83
N MET A 31 -1.61 7.87 -3.04
CA MET A 31 -2.73 6.98 -3.38
C MET A 31 -3.79 6.97 -2.28
N LYS A 32 -3.40 6.85 -1.01
CA LYS A 32 -4.33 6.92 0.13
C LYS A 32 -5.15 8.21 0.16
N GLN A 33 -4.52 9.34 -0.17
CA GLN A 33 -5.19 10.64 -0.21
C GLN A 33 -6.13 10.79 -1.42
N ILE A 34 -5.69 10.37 -2.60
CA ILE A 34 -6.46 10.51 -3.85
C ILE A 34 -7.66 9.57 -3.87
N TYR A 35 -7.47 8.33 -3.42
CA TYR A 35 -8.50 7.30 -3.46
C TYR A 35 -9.29 7.18 -2.16
N GLU A 36 -8.90 7.93 -1.13
CA GLU A 36 -9.54 7.93 0.19
C GLU A 36 -9.68 6.52 0.81
N GLN A 37 -8.74 5.64 0.49
CA GLN A 37 -8.70 4.26 0.97
C GLN A 37 -7.40 3.96 1.73
N PRO A 38 -7.45 3.12 2.77
CA PRO A 38 -6.24 2.60 3.42
C PRO A 38 -5.51 1.63 2.48
N LEU A 39 -4.21 1.49 2.68
CA LEU A 39 -3.45 0.35 2.18
C LEU A 39 -3.28 -0.68 3.29
N HIS A 40 -3.18 -1.94 2.90
CA HIS A 40 -2.98 -3.04 3.83
C HIS A 40 -1.64 -2.94 4.54
N TYR A 41 -1.58 -3.45 5.78
CA TYR A 41 -0.37 -3.52 6.61
C TYR A 41 0.82 -4.10 5.83
N LEU A 42 0.61 -5.25 5.18
CA LEU A 42 1.64 -5.91 4.36
C LEU A 42 2.08 -5.05 3.16
N THR A 43 1.16 -4.30 2.55
CA THR A 43 1.49 -3.36 1.47
C THR A 43 2.37 -2.24 2.01
N ASN A 44 1.99 -1.61 3.11
CA ASN A 44 2.80 -0.54 3.74
C ASN A 44 4.21 -1.03 4.12
N ILE A 45 4.33 -2.25 4.66
CA ILE A 45 5.62 -2.88 4.93
C ILE A 45 6.43 -3.08 3.65
N LEU A 46 5.81 -3.59 2.58
CA LEU A 46 6.49 -3.85 1.32
C LEU A 46 7.00 -2.55 0.66
N LEU A 47 6.20 -1.48 0.67
CA LEU A 47 6.62 -0.17 0.15
C LEU A 47 7.84 0.37 0.90
N LYS A 48 7.85 0.23 2.24
CA LYS A 48 9.02 0.58 3.05
C LYS A 48 10.24 -0.27 2.68
N GLN A 49 10.07 -1.58 2.50
CA GLN A 49 11.16 -2.47 2.12
C GLN A 49 11.73 -2.09 0.74
N TRP A 50 10.89 -1.78 -0.24
CA TRP A 50 11.35 -1.33 -1.55
C TRP A 50 12.11 -0.01 -1.51
N ASP A 51 11.71 0.93 -0.65
CA ASP A 51 12.50 2.14 -0.43
C ASP A 51 13.85 1.84 0.22
N GLN A 52 13.90 0.92 1.19
CA GLN A 52 15.14 0.51 1.85
C GLN A 52 16.11 -0.22 0.92
N LEU A 53 15.61 -1.01 -0.03
CA LEU A 53 16.44 -1.72 -1.01
C LEU A 53 17.21 -0.79 -1.95
N ARG A 54 16.84 0.50 -2.03
CA ARG A 54 17.53 1.50 -2.85
C ARG A 54 18.76 2.09 -2.17
N ILE A 55 18.88 1.96 -0.85
CA ILE A 55 19.99 2.52 -0.08
C ILE A 55 21.28 1.80 -0.48
N GLY A 56 22.31 2.57 -0.86
CA GLY A 56 23.60 2.08 -1.35
C GLY A 56 23.62 1.71 -2.83
N SER A 57 22.53 1.92 -3.57
CA SER A 57 22.49 1.69 -5.03
C SER A 57 22.98 2.92 -5.80
N GLU A 58 23.43 2.73 -7.04
CA GLU A 58 23.83 3.83 -7.94
C GLU A 58 22.71 4.85 -8.18
N ASP A 59 21.45 4.40 -8.10
CA ASP A 59 20.25 5.18 -8.35
C ASP A 59 19.53 5.63 -7.06
N GLU A 60 20.19 5.58 -5.89
CA GLU A 60 19.59 5.91 -4.59
C GLU A 60 18.89 7.27 -4.60
N TYR A 61 19.54 8.29 -5.18
CA TYR A 61 19.04 9.67 -5.18
C TYR A 61 18.23 10.06 -6.42
N LYS A 62 18.09 9.16 -7.40
CA LYS A 62 17.26 9.45 -8.57
C LYS A 62 15.78 9.46 -8.17
N PRO A 63 14.97 10.42 -8.65
CA PRO A 63 13.53 10.35 -8.47
C PRO A 63 12.96 9.04 -9.03
N LEU A 64 12.15 8.32 -8.23
CA LEU A 64 11.71 6.98 -8.58
C LEU A 64 10.81 6.95 -9.83
N ASP A 65 10.04 8.00 -10.06
CA ASP A 65 9.23 8.21 -11.27
C ASP A 65 10.05 8.30 -12.57
N THR A 66 11.35 8.59 -12.49
CA THR A 66 12.27 8.53 -13.65
C THR A 66 12.73 7.12 -13.99
N ILE A 67 12.63 6.19 -13.04
CA ILE A 67 13.03 4.78 -13.18
C ILE A 67 11.81 3.91 -13.49
N VAL A 68 10.72 4.12 -12.74
CA VAL A 68 9.47 3.38 -12.88
C VAL A 68 8.36 4.35 -13.24
N HIS A 69 7.78 4.15 -14.43
CA HIS A 69 6.68 4.99 -14.90
C HIS A 69 5.50 4.99 -13.91
N PRO A 70 4.94 6.16 -13.54
CA PRO A 70 3.91 6.28 -12.49
C PRO A 70 2.71 5.34 -12.65
N HIS A 71 2.17 5.19 -13.86
CA HIS A 71 1.04 4.29 -14.09
C HIS A 71 1.37 2.82 -13.83
N LYS A 72 2.62 2.40 -14.08
CA LYS A 72 3.06 1.03 -13.77
C LYS A 72 3.23 0.87 -12.26
N ALA A 73 3.86 1.84 -11.61
CA ALA A 73 4.05 1.83 -10.16
C ALA A 73 2.70 1.75 -9.42
N GLU A 74 1.75 2.60 -9.79
CA GLU A 74 0.40 2.60 -9.22
C GLU A 74 -0.33 1.28 -9.47
N ALA A 75 -0.31 0.77 -10.71
CA ALA A 75 -0.94 -0.50 -11.04
C ALA A 75 -0.34 -1.66 -10.23
N THR A 76 0.97 -1.68 -10.06
CA THR A 76 1.67 -2.69 -9.23
C THR A 76 1.21 -2.64 -7.78
N ILE A 77 1.09 -1.44 -7.18
CA ILE A 77 0.61 -1.31 -5.81
C ILE A 77 -0.81 -1.84 -5.68
N TRP A 78 -1.71 -1.50 -6.61
CA TRP A 78 -3.09 -2.01 -6.56
C TRP A 78 -3.20 -3.52 -6.73
N LEU A 79 -2.41 -4.13 -7.60
CA LEU A 79 -2.39 -5.58 -7.77
C LEU A 79 -1.91 -6.28 -6.49
N ILE A 80 -0.89 -5.74 -5.82
CA ILE A 80 -0.39 -6.28 -4.56
C ILE A 80 -1.38 -6.05 -3.43
N GLU A 81 -2.00 -4.87 -3.37
CA GLU A 81 -3.02 -4.54 -2.39
C GLU A 81 -4.21 -5.51 -2.48
N GLU A 82 -4.65 -5.84 -3.70
CA GLU A 82 -5.70 -6.83 -3.93
C GLU A 82 -5.32 -8.20 -3.37
N ILE A 83 -4.10 -8.69 -3.65
CA ILE A 83 -3.58 -9.94 -3.09
C ILE A 83 -3.61 -9.86 -1.56
N HIS A 84 -3.05 -8.82 -0.96
CA HIS A 84 -2.99 -8.69 0.49
C HIS A 84 -4.36 -8.61 1.16
N ARG A 85 -5.32 -7.88 0.56
CA ARG A 85 -6.70 -7.82 1.06
C ARG A 85 -7.37 -9.19 0.96
N GLN A 86 -7.26 -9.90 -0.15
CA GLN A 86 -8.04 -11.11 -0.39
C GLN A 86 -7.44 -12.38 0.24
N THR A 87 -6.11 -12.53 0.23
CA THR A 87 -5.48 -13.82 0.52
C THR A 87 -4.82 -13.91 1.90
N SER A 88 -4.60 -12.79 2.58
CA SER A 88 -3.89 -12.81 3.87
C SER A 88 -4.72 -13.46 4.98
N SER A 89 -4.06 -14.28 5.80
CA SER A 89 -4.66 -14.91 6.98
C SER A 89 -4.47 -14.04 8.22
N HIS A 90 -5.51 -13.90 9.04
CA HIS A 90 -5.40 -13.18 10.31
C HIS A 90 -4.40 -13.83 11.28
N PHE A 91 -4.20 -15.16 11.23
CA PHE A 91 -3.18 -15.85 12.03
C PHE A 91 -1.76 -15.42 11.63
N HIS A 92 -1.53 -15.24 10.33
CA HIS A 92 -0.24 -14.77 9.82
C HIS A 92 0.03 -13.31 10.23
N LEU A 93 -0.98 -12.44 10.16
CA LEU A 93 -0.83 -11.07 10.66
C LEU A 93 -0.56 -11.02 12.16
N ALA A 94 -1.27 -11.82 12.96
CA ALA A 94 -1.05 -11.88 14.39
C ALA A 94 0.37 -12.34 14.76
N SER A 95 0.94 -13.30 14.01
CA SER A 95 2.32 -13.74 14.26
C SER A 95 3.35 -12.66 13.91
N LEU A 96 3.12 -11.88 12.86
CA LEU A 96 3.96 -10.72 12.51
C LEU A 96 3.87 -9.61 13.56
N TRP A 97 2.65 -9.23 13.97
CA TRP A 97 2.44 -8.16 14.94
C TRP A 97 2.96 -8.51 16.34
N LYS A 98 2.99 -9.80 16.69
CA LYS A 98 3.57 -10.25 17.96
C LYS A 98 5.07 -9.93 18.08
N VAL A 99 5.80 -9.92 16.96
CA VAL A 99 7.24 -9.67 16.94
C VAL A 99 7.61 -8.24 16.54
N ASP A 100 6.67 -7.47 16.00
CA ASP A 100 6.86 -6.05 15.66
C ASP A 100 6.09 -5.14 16.64
N PRO A 101 6.75 -4.56 17.66
CA PRO A 101 6.07 -3.67 18.60
C PRO A 101 5.55 -2.37 17.97
N MET A 102 6.03 -2.00 16.77
CA MET A 102 5.66 -0.78 16.06
C MET A 102 4.68 -1.05 14.90
N TYR A 103 4.06 -2.23 14.84
CA TYR A 103 3.18 -2.63 13.74
C TYR A 103 2.05 -1.61 13.47
N ASN A 104 1.55 -0.96 14.52
CA ASN A 104 0.49 0.04 14.43
C ASN A 104 0.87 1.23 13.53
N GLY A 105 2.17 1.54 13.37
CA GLY A 105 2.64 2.58 12.46
C GLY A 105 2.42 2.26 10.97
N PHE A 106 2.08 1.02 10.64
CA PHE A 106 1.79 0.55 9.28
C PHE A 106 0.31 0.22 9.06
N VAL A 107 -0.53 0.42 10.08
CA VAL A 107 -1.98 0.28 9.99
C VAL A 107 -2.57 1.68 9.77
N ASP A 108 -3.19 1.89 8.61
CA ASP A 108 -3.77 3.19 8.27
C ASP A 108 -5.05 3.48 9.06
N SER A 109 -5.25 4.75 9.40
CA SER A 109 -6.46 5.26 10.08
C SER A 109 -7.50 5.83 9.12
N ILE A 110 -7.47 5.42 7.85
CA ILE A 110 -8.40 5.88 6.80
C ILE A 110 -9.53 4.87 6.70
N PHE A 111 -10.76 5.34 6.82
CA PHE A 111 -11.96 4.51 6.81
C PHE A 111 -12.90 4.97 5.70
N PRO A 112 -12.83 4.36 4.50
CA PRO A 112 -13.74 4.68 3.41
C PRO A 112 -15.18 4.33 3.77
N THR A 113 -16.13 5.10 3.21
CA THR A 113 -17.54 4.74 3.22
C THR A 113 -17.72 3.49 2.35
N LEU A 114 -18.10 2.37 2.97
CA LEU A 114 -18.43 1.15 2.24
C LEU A 114 -19.82 1.32 1.64
N GLU A 115 -19.92 1.56 0.34
CA GLU A 115 -21.21 1.46 -0.34
C GLU A 115 -21.65 0.00 -0.29
N HIS A 116 -22.69 -0.29 0.49
CA HIS A 116 -23.36 -1.58 0.44
C HIS A 116 -24.03 -1.70 -0.92
N THR A 117 -23.40 -2.43 -1.85
CA THR A 117 -24.09 -2.93 -3.02
C THR A 117 -25.16 -3.91 -2.53
N SER A 118 -26.40 -3.41 -2.50
CA SER A 118 -27.62 -4.20 -2.24
C SER A 118 -27.89 -5.17 -3.38
#